data_AF-A0A4V1IVU6-F1
#
_entry.id   AF-A0A4V1IVU6-F1
#
_cell.length_a   1.000
_cell.length_b   1.000
_cell.length_c   1.000
_cell.angle_alpha   90.00
_cell.angle_beta   90.00
_cell.angle_gamma   90.00
#
_symmetry.space_group_name_H-M   'P 1'
#
loop_
_entity.id
_entity.type
_entity.pdbx_description
1 polymer ?
#
loop_
_entity_poly.entity_id
_entity_poly.type
_entity_poly.pdbx_seq_one_letter_code
_entity_poly.pdbx_strand_id
1 'polypeptide(L)'
;MLPAAVEQELAALQRDFGYGIRGRITAAPQSESSAHATRFQLTTLEGVQVLVELSNRGFQVIEATAAAGQCLDSDTSAVIATVCDDAANGHVYEGMEALLMTISPGFCTQFHQRLYAKLTTLSDV
;
A
#
# COMPACT_ATOMS: atom_id res chain seq x y z
N MET A 1 -2.94 23.26 0.46
CA MET A 1 -1.64 22.90 -0.17
C MET A 1 -0.98 21.88 0.74
N LEU A 2 -0.56 20.74 0.19
CA LEU A 2 0.24 19.78 0.94
C LEU A 2 1.68 20.32 1.09
N PRO A 3 2.42 19.94 2.13
CA PRO A 3 3.84 20.25 2.22
C PRO A 3 4.62 19.63 1.04
N ALA A 4 5.56 20.36 0.45
CA ALA A 4 6.32 19.87 -0.72
C ALA A 4 7.07 18.54 -0.47
N ALA A 5 7.55 18.33 0.76
CA ALA A 5 8.19 17.07 1.16
C ALA A 5 7.22 15.88 1.08
N VAL A 6 5.98 16.06 1.52
CA VAL A 6 4.92 15.03 1.44
C VAL A 6 4.59 14.72 -0.01
N GLU A 7 4.47 15.73 -0.86
CA GLU A 7 4.23 15.53 -2.29
C GLU A 7 5.37 14.73 -2.95
N GLN A 8 6.62 15.02 -2.58
CA GLN A 8 7.79 14.30 -3.08
C GLN A 8 7.83 12.83 -2.61
N GLU A 9 7.52 12.56 -1.33
CA GLU A 9 7.44 11.20 -0.79
C GLU A 9 6.35 10.39 -1.49
N LEU A 10 5.14 10.93 -1.63
CA LEU A 10 4.04 10.25 -2.32
C LEU A 10 4.35 10.02 -3.81
N ALA A 11 5.04 10.97 -4.46
CA ALA A 11 5.48 10.79 -5.84
C ALA A 11 6.55 9.69 -5.97
N ALA A 12 7.46 9.57 -5.00
CA ALA A 12 8.42 8.47 -4.96
C ALA A 12 7.72 7.12 -4.78
N LEU A 13 6.82 7.01 -3.81
CA LEU A 13 6.02 5.79 -3.61
C LEU A 13 5.20 5.43 -4.85
N GLN A 14 4.60 6.42 -5.50
CA GLN A 14 3.84 6.20 -6.74
C GLN A 14 4.71 5.65 -7.87
N ARG A 15 5.93 6.18 -8.03
CA ARG A 15 6.86 5.73 -9.07
C ARG A 15 7.34 4.31 -8.79
N ASP A 16 7.66 4.03 -7.54
CA ASP A 16 8.34 2.79 -7.17
C ASP A 16 7.34 1.64 -7.03
N PHE A 17 6.14 1.88 -6.50
CA PHE A 17 5.10 0.87 -6.23
C PHE A 17 3.85 0.96 -7.10
N GLY A 18 3.76 1.96 -7.99
CA GLY A 18 2.59 2.17 -8.84
C GLY A 18 2.20 0.97 -9.69
N TYR A 19 3.15 0.08 -10.00
CA TYR A 19 2.89 -1.16 -10.74
C TYR A 19 2.02 -2.15 -9.96
N GLY A 20 2.08 -2.12 -8.64
CA GLY A 20 1.48 -3.12 -7.75
C GLY A 20 0.23 -2.62 -7.01
N ILE A 21 -0.35 -1.50 -7.47
CA ILE A 21 -1.58 -0.91 -6.94
C ILE A 21 -2.51 -0.49 -8.09
N ARG A 22 -3.80 -0.29 -7.79
CA ARG A 22 -4.75 0.31 -8.71
C ARG A 22 -4.73 1.83 -8.58
N GLY A 23 -4.56 2.53 -9.70
CA GLY A 23 -4.69 3.98 -9.75
C GLY A 23 -3.51 4.71 -9.11
N ARG A 24 -3.81 5.74 -8.30
CA ARG A 24 -2.80 6.63 -7.72
C ARG A 24 -2.83 6.60 -6.20
N ILE A 25 -1.66 6.76 -5.59
CA ILE A 25 -1.51 7.11 -4.19
C ILE A 25 -1.94 8.56 -4.01
N THR A 26 -2.83 8.81 -3.06
CA THR A 26 -3.39 10.14 -2.80
C THR A 26 -3.25 10.49 -1.34
N ALA A 27 -2.87 11.73 -1.03
CA ALA A 27 -2.84 12.20 0.35
C ALA A 27 -4.25 12.10 0.97
N ALA A 28 -4.30 11.69 2.23
CA ALA A 28 -5.52 11.64 3.01
C ALA A 28 -5.55 12.79 4.03
N PRO A 29 -6.74 13.20 4.51
CA PRO A 29 -6.85 14.21 5.55
C PRO A 29 -6.06 13.79 6.79
N GLN A 30 -5.21 14.68 7.31
CA GLN A 30 -4.59 14.48 8.62
C GLN A 30 -5.63 14.66 9.71
N SER A 31 -5.62 13.76 10.69
CA SER A 31 -6.36 13.97 11.94
C SER A 31 -5.50 14.81 12.88
N GLU A 32 -6.11 15.71 13.66
CA GLU A 32 -5.43 16.66 14.55
C GLU A 32 -4.47 15.99 15.56
N SER A 33 -4.66 14.69 15.82
CA SER A 33 -3.83 13.88 16.72
C SER A 33 -2.50 13.38 16.12
N SER A 34 -2.26 13.58 14.82
CA SER A 34 -1.15 12.98 14.06
C SER A 34 -0.15 14.00 13.50
N ALA A 35 0.26 14.97 14.33
CA ALA A 35 1.07 16.13 13.92
C ALA A 35 2.41 15.82 13.19
N HIS A 36 2.89 14.58 13.25
CA HIS A 36 4.16 14.15 12.63
C HIS A 36 4.01 12.99 11.64
N ALA A 37 2.78 12.62 11.26
CA ALA A 37 2.56 11.50 10.36
C ALA A 37 1.84 11.94 9.07
N THR A 38 2.32 11.42 7.95
CA THR A 38 1.72 11.63 6.63
C THR A 38 0.71 10.53 6.40
N ARG A 39 -0.54 10.86 6.11
CA ARG A 39 -1.56 9.87 5.74
C ARG A 39 -1.81 9.88 4.25
N PHE A 40 -1.93 8.71 3.67
CA PHE A 40 -2.27 8.54 2.27
C PHE A 40 -3.14 7.30 2.06
N GLN A 41 -3.85 7.30 0.95
CA GLN A 41 -4.67 6.19 0.51
C GLN A 41 -4.05 5.57 -0.74
N LEU A 42 -4.21 4.26 -0.85
CA LEU A 42 -3.97 3.50 -2.06
C LEU A 42 -5.07 2.48 -2.26
N THR A 43 -5.13 1.88 -3.44
CA THR A 43 -6.02 0.76 -3.71
C THR A 43 -5.18 -0.44 -4.15
N THR A 44 -5.33 -1.58 -3.49
CA THR A 44 -4.62 -2.81 -3.85
C THR A 44 -5.11 -3.34 -5.21
N LEU A 45 -4.41 -4.34 -5.75
CA LEU A 45 -4.81 -4.99 -7.01
C LEU A 45 -6.09 -5.81 -6.89
N GLU A 46 -6.48 -6.17 -5.68
CA GLU A 46 -7.73 -6.84 -5.33
C GLU A 46 -8.86 -5.81 -5.19
N GLY A 47 -8.53 -4.52 -5.18
CA GLY A 47 -9.51 -3.45 -5.11
C GLY A 47 -9.88 -3.03 -3.69
N VAL A 48 -9.04 -3.36 -2.71
CA VAL A 48 -9.18 -2.87 -1.34
C VAL A 48 -8.54 -1.49 -1.24
N GLN A 49 -9.31 -0.49 -0.81
CA GLN A 49 -8.77 0.83 -0.47
C GLN A 49 -8.23 0.79 0.96
N VAL A 50 -6.98 1.21 1.12
CA VAL A 50 -6.26 1.16 2.39
C VAL A 50 -5.78 2.56 2.74
N LEU A 51 -6.09 3.01 3.96
CA LEU A 51 -5.50 4.21 4.56
C LEU A 51 -4.23 3.81 5.31
N VAL A 52 -3.12 4.43 4.92
CA VAL A 52 -1.81 4.18 5.49
C VAL A 52 -1.32 5.46 6.15
N GLU A 53 -0.76 5.31 7.35
CA GLU A 53 -0.01 6.34 8.04
C GLU A 53 1.49 6.05 7.89
N LEU A 54 2.23 7.04 7.39
CA LEU A 54 3.68 7.05 7.30
C LEU A 54 4.24 7.96 8.39
N SER A 55 5.08 7.37 9.23
CA SER A 55 5.78 8.07 10.31
C SER A 55 7.26 7.70 10.30
N ASN A 56 8.03 8.25 11.24
CA ASN A 56 9.41 7.83 11.48
C ASN A 56 9.57 6.37 11.93
N ARG A 57 8.47 5.69 12.30
CA ARG A 57 8.48 4.26 12.63
C ARG A 57 8.29 3.37 11.41
N GLY A 58 7.84 3.94 10.29
CA GLY A 58 7.50 3.21 9.08
C GLY A 58 6.04 3.40 8.68
N PHE A 59 5.50 2.39 7.99
CA PHE A 59 4.15 2.37 7.42
C PHE A 59 3.21 1.57 8.32
N GLN A 60 2.08 2.15 8.68
CA GLN A 60 1.04 1.49 9.48
C GLN A 60 -0.29 1.59 8.77
N VAL A 61 -1.03 0.48 8.72
CA VAL A 61 -2.42 0.49 8.26
C VAL A 61 -3.31 1.09 9.33
N ILE A 62 -4.15 2.03 8.93
CA ILE A 62 -5.16 2.64 9.81
C ILE A 62 -6.54 2.06 9.54
N GLU A 63 -6.90 1.91 8.27
CA GLU A 63 -8.21 1.39 7.88
C GLU A 63 -8.15 0.71 6.51
N ALA A 64 -9.09 -0.21 6.27
CA ALA A 64 -9.29 -0.82 4.97
C ALA A 64 -10.78 -0.96 4.64
N THR A 65 -11.13 -0.67 3.40
CA THR A 65 -12.50 -0.76 2.88
C THR A 65 -12.48 -1.25 1.44
N ALA A 66 -13.61 -1.77 0.94
CA ALA A 66 -13.73 -2.05 -0.48
C ALA A 66 -13.72 -0.72 -1.27
N ALA A 67 -13.00 -0.65 -2.39
CA ALA A 67 -13.00 0.56 -3.21
C ALA A 67 -14.40 0.83 -3.79
N ALA A 68 -14.75 2.11 -3.92
CA ALA A 68 -16.06 2.54 -4.39
C ALA A 68 -16.42 1.92 -5.74
N GLY A 69 -17.64 1.38 -5.83
CA GLY A 69 -18.16 0.76 -7.05
C GLY A 69 -17.69 -0.68 -7.31
N GLN A 70 -16.94 -1.29 -6.39
CA GLN A 70 -16.63 -2.72 -6.47
C GLN A 70 -17.67 -3.58 -5.77
N CYS A 71 -17.97 -4.72 -6.40
CA CYS A 71 -18.73 -5.77 -5.77
C CYS A 71 -17.80 -6.50 -4.79
N LEU A 72 -18.22 -6.65 -3.53
CA LEU A 72 -17.51 -7.47 -2.55
C LEU A 72 -17.65 -8.94 -2.96
N ASP A 73 -16.59 -9.49 -3.55
CA ASP A 73 -16.41 -10.93 -3.70
C ASP A 73 -15.68 -11.53 -2.49
N SER A 74 -15.58 -12.85 -2.46
CA SER A 74 -14.93 -13.60 -1.38
C SER A 74 -13.48 -13.20 -1.17
N ASP A 75 -12.78 -12.90 -2.26
CA ASP A 75 -11.33 -12.66 -2.26
C ASP A 75 -11.05 -11.26 -1.72
N THR A 76 -11.78 -10.25 -2.18
CA THR A 76 -11.75 -8.89 -1.66
C THR A 76 -12.11 -8.87 -0.18
N SER A 77 -13.14 -9.61 0.23
CA SER A 77 -13.53 -9.71 1.64
C SER A 77 -12.46 -10.35 2.51
N ALA A 78 -11.77 -11.39 2.02
CA ALA A 78 -10.69 -12.04 2.76
C ALA A 78 -9.51 -11.09 2.96
N VAL A 79 -9.12 -10.34 1.92
CA VAL A 79 -8.06 -9.33 2.01
C VAL A 79 -8.44 -8.23 3.00
N ILE A 80 -9.66 -7.69 2.94
CA ILE A 80 -10.12 -6.69 3.92
C ILE A 80 -9.99 -7.24 5.35
N ALA A 81 -10.39 -8.49 5.60
CA ALA A 81 -10.28 -9.09 6.92
C ALA A 81 -8.81 -9.18 7.39
N THR A 82 -7.89 -9.61 6.52
CA THR A 82 -6.45 -9.63 6.82
C THR A 82 -5.91 -8.24 7.15
N VAL A 83 -6.27 -7.23 6.35
CA VAL A 83 -5.78 -5.87 6.53
C VAL A 83 -6.37 -5.23 7.80
N CYS A 84 -7.63 -5.52 8.13
CA CYS A 84 -8.25 -5.08 9.36
C CYS A 84 -7.62 -5.72 10.60
N ASP A 85 -7.27 -7.01 10.55
CA ASP A 85 -6.54 -7.68 11.63
C ASP A 85 -5.15 -7.08 11.84
N ASP A 86 -4.43 -6.83 10.75
CA ASP A 86 -3.13 -6.15 10.77
C ASP A 86 -3.21 -4.74 11.39
N ALA A 87 -4.21 -3.96 10.99
CA ALA A 87 -4.49 -2.64 11.55
C ALA A 87 -4.84 -2.70 13.05
N ALA A 88 -5.65 -3.68 13.46
CA ALA A 88 -6.06 -3.88 14.85
C ALA A 88 -4.88 -4.25 15.76
N ASN A 89 -3.91 -4.99 15.22
CA ASN A 89 -2.67 -5.35 15.91
C ASN A 89 -1.64 -4.20 15.93
N GLY A 90 -1.89 -3.11 15.20
CA GLY A 90 -1.01 -1.94 15.15
C GLY A 90 0.36 -2.26 14.55
N HIS A 91 0.41 -3.18 13.58
CA HIS A 91 1.67 -3.57 12.94
C HIS A 91 2.30 -2.37 12.21
N VAL A 92 3.62 -2.22 12.35
CA VAL A 92 4.39 -1.20 11.64
C VAL A 92 5.42 -1.87 10.75
N TYR A 93 5.37 -1.53 9.46
CA TYR A 93 6.25 -2.04 8.43
C TYR A 93 7.39 -1.06 8.17
N GLU A 94 8.62 -1.56 8.12
CA GLU A 94 9.80 -0.74 7.81
C GLU A 94 9.75 -0.16 6.39
N GLY A 95 9.12 -0.88 5.45
CA GLY A 95 9.08 -0.52 4.04
C GLY A 95 7.73 -0.80 3.39
N MET A 96 7.46 -0.06 2.32
CA MET A 96 6.22 -0.18 1.55
C MET A 96 6.09 -1.56 0.88
N GLU A 97 7.22 -2.16 0.44
CA GLU A 97 7.25 -3.53 -0.07
C GLU A 97 6.68 -4.52 0.94
N ALA A 98 7.14 -4.46 2.19
CA ALA A 98 6.75 -5.40 3.23
C ALA A 98 5.26 -5.27 3.54
N LEU A 99 4.77 -4.02 3.62
CA LEU A 99 3.34 -3.74 3.75
C LEU A 99 2.56 -4.38 2.59
N LEU A 100 2.90 -4.04 1.34
CA LEU A 100 2.18 -4.49 0.15
C LEU A 100 2.24 -6.01 -0.05
N MET A 101 3.33 -6.66 0.36
CA MET A 101 3.41 -8.12 0.37
C MET A 101 2.39 -8.75 1.32
N THR A 102 2.14 -8.14 2.48
CA THR A 102 1.13 -8.64 3.42
C THR A 102 -0.29 -8.35 2.93
N ILE A 103 -0.55 -7.14 2.44
CA ILE A 103 -1.91 -6.66 2.20
C ILE A 103 -2.42 -6.84 0.76
N SER A 104 -1.58 -7.29 -0.17
CA SER A 104 -1.97 -7.50 -1.58
C SER A 104 -1.34 -8.76 -2.18
N PRO A 105 -2.10 -9.88 -2.27
CA PRO A 105 -1.65 -11.10 -2.95
C PRO A 105 -1.22 -10.88 -4.41
N GLY A 106 -1.88 -9.96 -5.11
CA GLY A 106 -1.55 -9.53 -6.46
C GLY A 106 -0.22 -8.79 -6.51
N PHE A 107 0.09 -7.94 -5.51
CA PHE A 107 1.41 -7.33 -5.41
C PHE A 107 2.50 -8.39 -5.27
N CYS A 108 2.31 -9.37 -4.39
CA CYS A 108 3.23 -10.50 -4.21
C CYS A 108 3.49 -11.23 -5.54
N THR A 109 2.44 -11.51 -6.29
CA THR A 109 2.54 -12.19 -7.59
C THR A 109 3.34 -11.35 -8.60
N GLN A 110 3.03 -10.05 -8.72
CA GLN A 110 3.76 -9.15 -9.62
C GLN A 110 5.22 -8.96 -9.21
N PHE A 111 5.48 -8.86 -7.91
CA PHE A 111 6.84 -8.75 -7.37
C PHE A 111 7.68 -9.97 -7.74
N HIS A 112 7.15 -11.19 -7.51
CA HIS A 112 7.82 -12.42 -7.87
C HIS A 112 8.09 -12.53 -9.38
N GLN A 113 7.11 -12.16 -10.22
CA GLN A 113 7.29 -12.14 -11.68
C GLN A 113 8.42 -11.21 -12.10
N ARG A 114 8.49 -10.01 -11.51
CA ARG A 114 9.56 -9.04 -11.79
C ARG A 114 10.92 -9.52 -11.32
N LEU A 115 10.98 -10.14 -10.14
CA LEU A 115 12.22 -10.73 -9.62
C LEU A 115 12.70 -11.85 -10.54
N TYR A 116 11.79 -12.75 -10.95
CA TYR A 116 12.10 -13.84 -11.85
C TYR A 116 12.60 -13.34 -13.20
N ALA A 117 11.93 -12.35 -13.80
CA ALA A 117 12.36 -11.76 -15.06
C ALA A 117 13.78 -11.15 -14.99
N LYS A 118 14.13 -10.52 -13.87
CA LYS A 118 15.50 -10.00 -13.66
C LYS A 118 16.52 -11.12 -13.53
N LEU A 119 16.19 -12.19 -12.82
CA LEU A 119 17.07 -13.35 -12.67
C LEU A 119 17.32 -14.05 -14.01
N THR A 120 16.28 -14.22 -14.84
CA THR A 120 16.45 -14.82 -16.18
C THR A 120 17.33 -13.95 -17.07
N THR A 121 17.15 -12.62 -17.05
CA THR A 121 18.02 -11.72 -17.83
C THR A 121 19.49 -11.74 -17.40
N LEU A 122 19.78 -12.10 -16.15
CA LEU A 122 21.14 -12.28 -15.64
C LEU A 122 21.71 -13.67 -15.92
N SER A 123 20.86 -14.65 -16.21
CA SER A 123 21.25 -16.05 -16.47
C SER A 123 21.53 -16.29 -17.95
N ASP A 124 21.05 -15.41 -18.84
CA ASP A 124 21.31 -15.41 -20.29
C ASP A 124 22.58 -14.62 -20.67
N VAL A 125 23.41 -14.21 -19.69
CA VAL A 125 24.72 -13.56 -19.87
C VAL A 125 25.82 -14.50 -19.39
#